data_AF-A0A7G8ITA1-F1
#
_entry.id   AF-A0A7G8ITA1-F1
#
_cell.length_a   1.000
_cell.length_b   1.000
_cell.length_c   1.000
_cell.angle_alpha   90.00
_cell.angle_beta   90.00
_cell.angle_gamma   90.00
#
_symmetry.space_group_name_H-M   'P 1'
#
loop_
_entity.id
_entity.type
_entity.pdbx_description
1 polymer ?
#
loop_
_entity_poly.entity_id
_entity_poly.type
_entity_poly.pdbx_seq_one_letter_code
_entity_poly.pdbx_strand_id
1 'polypeptide(L)'
;MLLLFTNPFIHGSLCFKKSAFDLLGGYNSTFVYAQDYDLIVRWLYYGFSIKYFHHCLYTSVDYPSSISNLHRHEQQKQALYSRNFWRKACFINPLLLFSCF
;
A
#
# COMPACT_ATOMS: atom_id res chain seq x y z
N MET A 1 7.63 -8.87 -2.61
CA MET A 1 9.06 -8.45 -2.50
C MET A 1 9.28 -6.94 -2.63
N LEU A 2 8.79 -6.25 -3.68
CA LEU A 2 9.02 -4.80 -3.89
C LEU A 2 8.64 -3.90 -2.70
N LEU A 3 7.58 -4.26 -1.97
CA LEU A 3 7.09 -3.55 -0.79
C LEU A 3 8.10 -3.41 0.36
N LEU A 4 9.14 -4.24 0.39
CA LEU A 4 10.25 -4.09 1.34
C LEU A 4 11.09 -2.84 1.07
N PHE A 5 11.04 -2.31 -0.15
CA PHE A 5 11.92 -1.24 -0.60
C PHE A 5 11.17 0.01 -1.03
N THR A 6 10.00 -0.13 -1.66
CA THR A 6 9.22 0.98 -2.21
C THR A 6 7.71 0.73 -2.17
N ASN A 7 6.92 1.74 -2.51
CA ASN A 7 5.50 1.59 -2.83
C ASN A 7 5.35 1.43 -4.36
N PRO A 8 4.97 0.26 -4.89
CA PRO A 8 4.77 0.05 -6.32
C PRO A 8 3.36 0.43 -6.80
N PHE A 9 2.46 0.86 -5.89
CA PHE A 9 1.05 1.07 -6.20
C PHE A 9 0.74 2.52 -6.52
N ILE A 10 -0.21 2.71 -7.43
CA ILE A 10 -0.81 4.00 -7.76
C ILE A 10 -2.27 3.93 -7.34
N HIS A 11 -2.74 4.87 -6.52
CA HIS A 11 -4.08 4.81 -5.93
C HIS A 11 -5.19 4.56 -6.96
N GLY A 12 -5.20 5.32 -8.06
CA GLY A 12 -6.22 5.22 -9.10
C GLY A 12 -6.22 3.91 -9.90
N SER A 13 -5.22 3.04 -9.73
CA SER A 13 -5.20 1.71 -10.34
C SER A 13 -5.64 0.59 -9.40
N LEU A 14 -5.99 0.90 -8.14
CA LEU A 14 -6.37 -0.11 -7.15
C LEU A 14 -7.85 -0.50 -7.27
N CYS A 15 -8.08 -1.81 -7.41
CA CYS A 15 -9.39 -2.42 -7.32
C CYS A 15 -9.34 -3.58 -6.32
N PHE A 16 -10.33 -3.68 -5.44
CA PHE A 16 -10.40 -4.72 -4.42
C PHE A 16 -11.85 -5.03 -4.04
N LYS A 17 -12.06 -6.21 -3.45
CA LYS A 17 -13.38 -6.63 -2.97
C LYS A 17 -13.79 -5.77 -1.77
N LYS A 18 -15.04 -5.30 -1.75
CA LYS A 18 -15.62 -4.59 -0.59
C LYS A 18 -15.47 -5.39 0.71
N SER A 19 -15.69 -6.71 0.65
CA SER A 19 -15.53 -7.58 1.82
C SER A 19 -14.11 -7.58 2.39
N ALA A 20 -13.08 -7.47 1.56
CA ALA A 20 -11.69 -7.37 2.02
C ALA A 20 -11.40 -6.02 2.69
N PHE A 21 -12.01 -4.94 2.17
CA PHE A 21 -11.92 -3.61 2.76
C PHE A 21 -12.58 -3.56 4.14
N ASP A 22 -13.81 -4.07 4.24
CA ASP A 22 -14.58 -4.05 5.48
C ASP A 22 -13.96 -4.96 6.57
N LEU A 23 -13.39 -6.11 6.17
CA LEU A 23 -12.81 -7.08 7.13
C LEU A 23 -11.71 -6.47 8.01
N LEU A 24 -10.90 -5.57 7.46
CA LEU A 24 -9.81 -4.91 8.18
C LEU A 24 -10.17 -3.49 8.65
N GLY A 25 -11.45 -3.15 8.71
CA GLY A 25 -11.93 -1.84 9.17
C GLY A 25 -11.66 -0.68 8.22
N GLY A 26 -11.36 -0.95 6.94
CA GLY A 26 -11.15 0.07 5.92
C GLY A 26 -9.86 0.88 6.11
N TYR A 27 -9.92 2.17 5.78
CA TYR A 27 -8.79 3.08 5.90
C TYR A 27 -8.51 3.47 7.35
N ASN A 28 -7.23 3.50 7.70
CA ASN A 28 -6.79 4.00 8.99
C ASN A 28 -6.65 5.54 8.93
N SER A 29 -7.39 6.24 9.78
CA SER A 29 -7.40 7.71 9.81
C SER A 29 -6.09 8.33 10.30
N THR A 30 -5.20 7.56 10.94
CA THR A 30 -3.87 8.04 11.33
C THR A 30 -2.94 8.25 10.13
N PHE A 31 -3.23 7.64 8.97
CA PHE A 31 -2.42 7.69 7.75
C PHE A 31 -2.95 8.69 6.72
N VAL A 32 -3.16 9.96 7.10
CA VAL A 32 -3.79 10.99 6.25
C VAL A 32 -3.39 11.00 4.76
N TYR A 33 -2.11 10.76 4.43
CA TYR A 33 -1.59 10.83 3.05
C TYR A 33 -1.09 9.49 2.49
N ALA A 34 -1.17 8.40 3.26
CA ALA A 34 -0.68 7.06 2.88
C ALA A 34 -1.66 5.92 3.26
N GLN A 35 -2.96 6.22 3.29
CA GLN A 35 -4.02 5.29 3.72
C GLN A 35 -4.07 4.01 2.89
N ASP A 36 -3.87 4.14 1.57
CA ASP A 36 -3.85 3.04 0.61
C ASP A 36 -2.66 2.11 0.83
N TYR A 37 -1.48 2.69 1.07
CA TYR A 37 -0.27 1.92 1.36
C TYR A 37 -0.38 1.16 2.68
N ASP A 38 -0.89 1.80 3.74
CA ASP A 38 -1.19 1.13 5.01
C ASP A 38 -2.16 -0.04 4.83
N LEU A 39 -3.28 0.19 4.13
CA LEU A 39 -4.29 -0.82 3.89
C LEU A 39 -3.72 -2.04 3.15
N ILE A 40 -2.92 -1.81 2.11
CA ILE A 40 -2.27 -2.88 1.36
C ILE A 40 -1.30 -3.67 2.24
N VAL A 41 -0.48 -2.99 3.05
CA VAL A 41 0.43 -3.66 3.98
C VAL A 41 -0.33 -4.53 4.98
N ARG A 42 -1.45 -4.05 5.51
CA ARG A 42 -2.31 -4.84 6.41
C ARG A 42 -2.92 -6.04 5.70
N TRP A 43 -3.44 -5.89 4.48
CA TRP A 43 -3.93 -7.02 3.69
C TRP A 43 -2.87 -8.10 3.50
N LEU A 44 -1.65 -7.72 3.12
CA LEU A 44 -0.56 -8.69 2.97
C LEU A 44 -0.18 -9.36 4.28
N TYR A 45 -0.17 -8.62 5.37
CA TYR A 45 0.06 -9.17 6.71
C TYR A 45 -0.97 -10.23 7.08
N TYR A 46 -2.24 -10.04 6.69
CA TYR A 46 -3.31 -11.02 6.87
C TYR A 46 -3.41 -12.07 5.75
N GLY A 47 -2.40 -12.18 4.88
CA GLY A 47 -2.33 -13.24 3.89
C GLY A 47 -3.19 -13.04 2.64
N PHE A 48 -3.69 -11.83 2.39
CA PHE A 48 -4.37 -11.53 1.13
C PHE A 48 -3.37 -11.53 -0.02
N SER A 49 -3.79 -12.02 -1.18
CA SER A 49 -2.99 -11.96 -2.40
C SER A 49 -3.31 -10.71 -3.22
N ILE A 50 -2.28 -10.17 -3.87
CA ILE A 50 -2.40 -9.00 -4.77
C ILE A 50 -1.98 -9.44 -6.16
N LYS A 51 -2.83 -9.18 -7.14
CA LYS A 51 -2.57 -9.48 -8.55
C LYS A 51 -2.36 -8.18 -9.32
N TYR A 52 -1.51 -8.23 -10.33
CA TYR A 52 -1.18 -7.09 -11.18
C TYR A 52 -1.71 -7.33 -12.58
N PHE A 53 -2.26 -6.28 -13.19
CA PHE A 53 -2.51 -6.25 -14.63
C PHE A 53 -1.25 -5.74 -15.32
N HIS A 54 -0.80 -6.44 -16.36
CA HIS A 54 0.40 -6.08 -17.11
C HIS A 54 0.13 -5.06 -18.24
N HIS A 55 -1.10 -4.54 -18.31
CA HIS A 55 -1.50 -3.50 -19.24
C HIS A 55 -1.76 -2.20 -18.49
N CYS A 56 -1.34 -1.07 -19.08
CA CYS A 56 -1.63 0.24 -18.53
C CYS A 56 -3.13 0.54 -18.71
N LEU A 57 -3.88 0.58 -17.61
CA LEU A 57 -5.32 0.90 -17.59
C LEU A 57 -5.62 2.24 -16.90
N TYR A 58 -4.59 2.89 -16.36
CA TYR A 58 -4.73 4.13 -15.60
C TYR A 58 -3.51 5.02 -15.83
N THR A 59 -3.76 6.28 -16.15
CA THR A 59 -2.75 7.33 -16.20
C THR A 59 -3.18 8.48 -15.31
N SER A 60 -2.24 9.03 -14.54
CA SER A 60 -2.43 10.23 -13.74
C SER A 60 -1.56 11.35 -14.25
N VAL A 61 -2.04 12.59 -14.15
CA VAL A 61 -1.23 13.76 -14.46
C VAL A 61 -0.52 14.24 -13.20
N ASP A 62 0.78 14.49 -13.31
CA ASP A 62 1.58 15.04 -12.22
C ASP A 62 1.59 16.57 -12.28
N TYR A 63 0.87 17.20 -11.36
CA TYR A 63 0.88 18.65 -11.19
C TYR A 63 1.65 19.03 -9.93
N PRO A 64 2.53 20.05 -9.97
CA PRO A 64 3.26 20.50 -8.78
C PRO A 64 2.36 20.88 -7.60
N SER A 65 1.15 21.37 -7.88
CA SER A 65 0.13 21.73 -6.89
C SER A 65 -0.77 20.56 -6.47
N SER A 66 -0.48 19.33 -6.89
CA SER A 66 -1.22 18.14 -6.46
C SER A 66 -1.01 17.88 -4.97
N ILE A 67 -2.02 17.28 -4.32
CA ILE A 67 -1.96 16.91 -2.88
C ILE A 67 -0.72 16.04 -2.60
N SER A 68 -0.43 15.08 -3.48
CA SER A 68 0.75 14.20 -3.36
C SER A 68 2.07 14.98 -3.37
N ASN A 69 2.17 16.05 -4.16
CA ASN A 69 3.36 16.89 -4.20
C ASN A 69 3.45 17.84 -3.01
N LEU A 70 2.33 18.49 -2.66
CA LEU A 70 2.25 19.42 -1.53
C LEU A 70 2.55 18.73 -0.19
N HIS A 71 2.15 17.47 -0.03
CA HIS A 71 2.31 16.71 1.22
C HIS A 71 3.28 15.53 1.11
N ARG A 72 4.20 15.58 0.14
CA ARG A 72 5.15 14.49 -0.15
C ARG A 72 5.95 14.05 1.09
N HIS A 73 6.38 14.99 1.92
CA HIS A 73 7.16 14.68 3.13
C HIS A 73 6.34 13.85 4.14
N GLU A 74 5.12 14.27 4.44
CA GLU A 74 4.24 13.55 5.37
C GLU A 74 3.80 12.19 4.79
N GLN A 75 3.52 12.15 3.49
CA GLN A 75 3.25 10.90 2.78
C GLN A 75 4.42 9.91 2.92
N GLN A 76 5.66 10.37 2.72
CA GLN A 76 6.85 9.53 2.87
C GLN A 76 7.05 9.03 4.30
N LYS A 77 6.84 9.91 5.30
CA LYS A 77 6.95 9.55 6.72
C LYS A 77 5.94 8.47 7.11
N GLN A 78 4.68 8.64 6.71
CA GLN A 78 3.62 7.67 6.96
C GLN A 78 3.88 6.36 6.21
N ALA A 79 4.28 6.42 4.94
CA ALA A 79 4.66 5.23 4.18
C ALA A 79 5.84 4.48 4.81
N LEU A 80 6.84 5.18 5.35
CA LEU A 80 7.97 4.55 6.03
C LEU A 80 7.52 3.78 7.28
N TYR A 81 6.54 4.30 8.02
CA TYR A 81 5.97 3.60 9.17
C TYR A 81 5.35 2.25 8.75
N SER A 82 4.44 2.24 7.76
CA SER A 82 3.83 1.00 7.26
C SER A 82 4.87 0.05 6.68
N ARG A 83 5.88 0.57 5.97
CA ARG A 83 6.98 -0.24 5.42
C ARG A 83 7.81 -0.90 6.51
N ASN A 84 8.13 -0.19 7.58
CA ASN A 84 8.90 -0.74 8.69
C ASN A 84 8.09 -1.78 9.47
N PHE A 85 6.78 -1.58 9.61
CA PHE A 85 5.89 -2.63 10.10
C PHE A 85 5.96 -3.88 9.22
N TRP A 86 5.82 -3.74 7.89
CA TRP A 86 5.92 -4.86 6.95
C TRP A 86 7.27 -5.58 7.03
N ARG A 87 8.38 -4.84 7.08
CA ARG A 87 9.74 -5.41 7.22
C ARG A 87 9.87 -6.23 8.50
N LYS A 88 9.38 -5.73 9.64
CA LYS A 88 9.39 -6.48 10.89
C LYS A 88 8.54 -7.75 10.79
N ALA A 89 7.36 -7.67 10.17
CA ALA A 89 6.51 -8.84 9.96
C ALA A 89 7.20 -9.90 9.09
N CYS A 90 7.81 -9.52 7.97
CA CYS A 90 8.56 -10.45 7.12
C CYS A 90 9.81 -11.02 7.80
N PHE A 91 10.47 -10.23 8.66
CA PHE A 91 11.61 -10.72 9.45
C PHE A 91 11.18 -11.79 10.45
N ILE A 92 10.04 -11.58 11.12
CA ILE A 92 9.48 -12.55 12.09
C ILE A 92 8.91 -13.77 11.37
N ASN A 93 8.23 -13.58 10.25
CA ASN A 93 7.62 -14.65 9.45
C ASN A 93 8.01 -14.51 7.96
N PRO A 94 9.13 -15.12 7.54
CA PRO A 94 9.57 -15.07 6.14
C PRO A 94 8.59 -15.68 5.14
N LEU A 95 7.66 -16.53 5.57
CA LEU A 95 6.64 -17.12 4.67
C LEU A 95 5.71 -16.07 4.07
N LEU A 96 5.56 -14.91 4.73
CA LEU A 96 4.81 -13.76 4.21
C LEU A 96 5.38 -13.20 2.89
N LEU A 97 6.64 -13.51 2.57
CA LEU A 97 7.24 -13.12 1.29
C LEU A 97 6.71 -13.96 0.12
N PHE A 98 6.21 -15.17 0.41
CA PHE A 98 5.74 -16.14 -0.59
C PHE A 98 4.22 -16.21 -0.68
N SER A 99 3.49 -15.72 0.33
CA SER A 99 2.02 -15.60 0.31
C SER A 99 1.47 -14.58 -0.70
N CYS A 100 2.35 -13.87 -1.42
CA CYS A 100 2.00 -12.86 -2.41
C CYS A 100 1.76 -13.41 -3.83
N PHE A 101 1.92 -14.71 -4.10
CA PHE A 101 1.79 -15.31 -5.43
C PHE A 101 0.45 -15.98 -5.69
#